data_AF-A0A0A2EJC1-F1
#
_entry.id   AF-A0A0A2EJC1-F1
#
_cell.length_a   1.000
_cell.length_b   1.000
_cell.length_c   1.000
_cell.angle_alpha   90.00
_cell.angle_beta   90.00
_cell.angle_gamma   90.00
#
_symmetry.space_group_name_H-M   'P 1'
#
loop_
_entity.id
_entity.type
_entity.pdbx_description
1 polymer ?
#
loop_
_entity_poly.entity_id
_entity_poly.type
_entity_poly.pdbx_seq_one_letter_code
_entity_poly.pdbx_strand_id
1 'polypeptide(L)'
;MKRLFLLATLSLAVASPALAQVKSVKQAERIAKDDKPDFAQARSIIQPTLSDPETMNDARAWYVAGLIEEKQVDAQKINMSLGKPFDEGAFYGALYAMYPYYIKADSLDALPNEKGKVKRKFKKEIHKAMSENHGFFVNAGSYYFDKEDYASAHKFFKKYLDIKKLPMFEGTPIAEQDSMSMQIGFFSAYAASRMPNNLKNAIAEYEVIKDVQYRQNDVYQLLASAYMELGDSVSYERVLSEGVKVFPQEKYFVFNLINIYVRKGEHEKAKAFLEQAIANDPENKQLYNVLATVYEQGFKDPVKAEEIYRKVLAIDPAYAEAVIGLGRIYYNQAVAIQSEANMINDAKKYKAKEAEAKELFKKALPYFEKAVELEAGNTEYLMALRGIYYNLEMNDKMAEIEKKLGQ
;
A
#
# COMPACT_ATOMS: atom_id res chain seq x y z
N MET A 1 -26.04 31.35 -89.46
CA MET A 1 -25.20 32.02 -88.43
C MET A 1 -25.60 31.48 -87.06
N LYS A 2 -24.73 30.66 -86.44
CA LYS A 2 -24.94 30.09 -85.09
C LYS A 2 -24.62 31.17 -84.05
N ARG A 3 -25.54 31.45 -83.13
CA ARG A 3 -25.29 32.31 -81.96
C ARG A 3 -24.52 31.49 -80.93
N LEU A 4 -23.28 31.89 -80.63
CA LEU A 4 -22.54 31.42 -79.45
C LEU A 4 -23.19 32.03 -78.21
N PHE A 5 -23.70 31.21 -77.31
CA PHE A 5 -23.93 31.59 -75.91
C PHE A 5 -22.79 31.00 -75.09
N LEU A 6 -21.91 31.88 -74.59
CA LEU A 6 -20.94 31.57 -73.54
C LEU A 6 -21.69 31.45 -72.22
N LEU A 7 -21.94 30.22 -71.79
CA LEU A 7 -22.34 29.92 -70.41
C LEU A 7 -21.09 29.98 -69.54
N ALA A 8 -20.92 31.10 -68.83
CA ALA A 8 -19.97 31.19 -67.73
C ALA A 8 -20.51 30.35 -66.56
N THR A 9 -19.96 29.16 -66.37
CA THR A 9 -20.20 28.37 -65.16
C THR A 9 -19.48 29.02 -64.00
N LEU A 10 -20.23 29.72 -63.15
CA LEU A 10 -19.76 30.19 -61.86
C LEU A 10 -19.55 28.97 -60.96
N SER A 11 -18.34 28.43 -60.93
CA SER A 11 -17.93 27.43 -59.93
C SER A 11 -17.88 28.11 -58.56
N LEU A 12 -19.00 28.08 -57.85
CA LEU A 12 -19.04 28.32 -56.41
C LEU A 12 -18.12 27.28 -55.76
N ALA A 13 -16.90 27.69 -55.43
CA ALA A 13 -15.96 26.88 -54.67
C ALA A 13 -16.55 26.66 -53.27
N VAL A 14 -17.32 25.59 -53.11
CA VAL A 14 -17.69 25.08 -51.78
C VAL A 14 -16.37 24.68 -51.13
N ALA A 15 -15.93 25.47 -50.16
CA ALA A 15 -14.73 25.14 -49.39
C ALA A 15 -14.94 23.74 -48.80
N SER A 16 -14.04 22.80 -49.10
CA SER A 16 -14.12 21.47 -48.53
C SER A 16 -14.07 21.54 -47.01
N PRO A 17 -14.76 20.65 -46.28
CA PRO A 17 -14.74 20.59 -44.81
C PRO A 17 -13.31 20.67 -44.23
N ALA A 18 -12.34 19.99 -44.86
CA ALA A 18 -10.93 20.04 -44.52
C ALA A 18 -10.31 21.46 -44.60
N LEU A 19 -10.63 22.26 -45.62
CA LEU A 19 -10.12 23.63 -45.75
C LEU A 19 -10.69 24.57 -44.68
N ALA A 20 -11.95 24.35 -44.27
CA ALA A 20 -12.55 25.09 -43.17
C ALA A 20 -11.86 24.76 -41.84
N GLN A 21 -11.57 23.48 -41.59
CA GLN A 21 -10.89 23.03 -40.38
C GLN A 21 -9.45 23.55 -40.27
N VAL A 22 -8.71 23.70 -41.37
CA VAL A 22 -7.38 24.36 -41.36
C VAL A 22 -7.48 25.83 -40.90
N LYS A 23 -8.56 26.54 -41.25
CA LYS A 23 -8.79 27.90 -40.75
C LYS A 23 -9.12 27.88 -39.25
N SER A 24 -9.93 26.92 -38.80
CA SER A 24 -10.25 26.73 -37.37
C SER A 24 -8.99 26.51 -36.54
N VAL A 25 -8.06 25.66 -36.98
CA VAL A 25 -6.77 25.42 -36.29
C VAL A 25 -5.99 26.73 -36.11
N LYS A 26 -5.86 27.53 -37.18
CA LYS A 26 -5.16 28.84 -37.12
C LYS A 26 -5.89 29.84 -36.24
N GLN A 27 -7.23 29.83 -36.26
CA GLN A 27 -8.05 30.71 -35.44
C GLN A 27 -7.89 30.39 -33.95
N ALA A 28 -7.96 29.11 -33.57
CA ALA A 28 -7.74 28.66 -32.20
C ALA A 28 -6.33 29.00 -31.71
N GLU A 29 -5.31 28.76 -32.55
CA GLU A 29 -3.91 29.14 -32.26
C GLU A 29 -3.77 30.65 -32.00
N ARG A 30 -4.43 31.48 -32.80
CA ARG A 30 -4.40 32.94 -32.62
C ARG A 30 -5.06 33.37 -31.31
N ILE A 31 -6.23 32.81 -30.99
CA ILE A 31 -6.95 33.14 -29.74
C ILE A 31 -6.11 32.76 -28.52
N ALA A 32 -5.45 31.60 -28.54
CA ALA A 32 -4.59 31.15 -27.44
C ALA A 32 -3.32 31.99 -27.24
N LYS A 33 -2.86 32.69 -28.28
CA LYS A 33 -1.67 33.55 -28.27
C LYS A 33 -2.01 35.04 -28.11
N ASP A 34 -3.28 35.39 -27.94
CA ASP A 34 -3.72 36.77 -27.73
C ASP A 34 -3.23 37.29 -26.37
N ASP A 35 -3.19 38.62 -26.20
CA ASP A 35 -2.84 39.25 -24.92
C ASP A 35 -3.89 38.97 -23.83
N LYS A 36 -5.15 38.75 -24.23
CA LYS A 36 -6.26 38.34 -23.36
C LYS A 36 -6.95 37.09 -23.94
N PRO A 37 -6.32 35.92 -23.80
CA PRO A 37 -6.76 34.72 -24.48
C PRO A 37 -8.09 34.20 -23.90
N ASP A 38 -9.03 33.85 -24.78
CA ASP A 38 -10.23 33.08 -24.44
C ASP A 38 -9.97 31.59 -24.71
N PHE A 39 -9.42 30.90 -23.71
CA PHE A 39 -9.08 29.48 -23.82
C PHE A 39 -10.30 28.59 -24.02
N ALA A 40 -11.48 28.96 -23.50
CA ALA A 40 -12.70 28.19 -23.69
C ALA A 40 -13.15 28.26 -25.16
N GLN A 41 -13.11 29.45 -25.76
CA GLN A 41 -13.38 29.63 -27.18
C GLN A 41 -12.35 28.90 -28.05
N ALA A 42 -11.06 28.99 -27.73
CA ALA A 42 -10.02 28.28 -28.47
C ALA A 42 -10.23 26.76 -28.46
N ARG A 43 -10.57 26.17 -27.30
CA ARG A 43 -10.93 24.75 -27.16
C ARG A 43 -12.15 24.38 -28.01
N SER A 44 -13.20 25.19 -27.96
CA SER A 44 -14.43 24.95 -28.73
C SER A 44 -14.15 24.94 -30.25
N ILE A 45 -13.25 25.80 -30.74
CA ILE A 45 -12.91 25.89 -32.16
C ILE A 45 -12.04 24.72 -32.62
N ILE A 46 -11.09 24.26 -31.81
CA ILE A 46 -10.18 23.17 -32.21
C ILE A 46 -10.84 21.79 -32.12
N GLN A 47 -11.78 21.60 -31.19
CA GLN A 47 -12.34 20.28 -30.89
C GLN A 47 -12.93 19.52 -32.10
N PRO A 48 -13.72 20.15 -32.99
CA PRO A 48 -14.27 19.45 -34.16
C PRO A 48 -13.19 18.85 -35.06
N THR A 49 -12.03 19.52 -35.22
CA THR A 49 -10.89 19.03 -36.01
C THR A 49 -10.24 17.79 -35.38
N LEU A 50 -10.27 17.66 -34.05
CA LEU A 50 -9.67 16.51 -33.36
C LEU A 50 -10.55 15.24 -33.46
N SER A 51 -11.85 15.40 -33.71
CA SER A 51 -12.82 14.31 -33.81
C SER A 51 -13.21 13.93 -35.24
N ASP A 52 -12.93 14.78 -36.22
CA ASP A 52 -13.31 14.57 -37.61
C ASP A 52 -12.41 13.51 -38.27
N PRO A 53 -12.96 12.45 -38.91
CA PRO A 53 -12.17 11.38 -39.52
C PRO A 53 -11.17 11.84 -40.58
N GLU A 54 -11.43 12.95 -41.27
CA GLU A 54 -10.56 13.50 -42.31
C GLU A 54 -9.39 14.30 -41.73
N THR A 55 -9.55 14.90 -40.54
CA THR A 55 -8.54 15.81 -39.95
C THR A 55 -7.97 15.39 -38.60
N MET A 56 -8.49 14.33 -37.99
CA MET A 56 -7.97 13.78 -36.73
C MET A 56 -6.51 13.25 -36.82
N ASN A 57 -5.95 13.16 -38.03
CA ASN A 57 -4.55 12.80 -38.26
C ASN A 57 -3.65 14.01 -38.57
N ASP A 58 -4.16 15.25 -38.47
CA ASP A 58 -3.35 16.46 -38.63
C ASP A 58 -2.52 16.74 -37.35
N ALA A 59 -1.20 16.52 -37.44
CA ALA A 59 -0.26 16.81 -36.35
C ALA A 59 -0.35 18.26 -35.84
N ARG A 60 -0.65 19.23 -36.72
CA ARG A 60 -0.76 20.64 -36.31
C ARG A 60 -1.98 20.87 -35.44
N ALA A 61 -3.12 20.23 -35.74
CA ALA A 61 -4.33 20.39 -34.95
C ALA A 61 -4.11 19.92 -33.50
N TRP A 62 -3.48 18.75 -33.33
CA TRP A 62 -3.10 18.22 -32.01
C TRP A 62 -2.05 19.08 -31.30
N TYR A 63 -1.06 19.60 -32.04
CA TYR A 63 -0.10 20.55 -31.47
C TYR A 63 -0.78 21.82 -30.96
N VAL A 64 -1.70 22.40 -31.74
CA VAL A 64 -2.45 23.60 -31.33
C VAL A 64 -3.34 23.31 -30.12
N ALA A 65 -3.97 22.14 -30.04
CA ALA A 65 -4.71 21.71 -28.86
C ALA A 65 -3.84 21.70 -27.60
N GLY A 66 -2.65 21.10 -27.67
CA GLY A 66 -1.69 21.11 -26.56
C GLY A 66 -1.19 22.52 -26.23
N LEU A 67 -0.98 23.36 -27.24
CA LEU A 67 -0.55 24.75 -27.06
C LEU A 67 -1.61 25.60 -26.33
N ILE A 68 -2.90 25.39 -26.61
CA ILE A 68 -3.98 26.07 -25.90
C ILE A 68 -3.88 25.79 -24.39
N GLU A 69 -3.67 24.53 -24.03
CA GLU A 69 -3.50 24.11 -22.64
C GLU A 69 -2.20 24.68 -22.03
N GLU A 70 -1.08 24.62 -22.75
CA GLU A 70 0.19 25.22 -22.33
C GLU A 70 0.04 26.72 -22.04
N LYS A 71 -0.69 27.46 -22.89
CA LYS A 71 -0.88 28.91 -22.70
C LYS A 71 -1.77 29.21 -21.50
N GLN A 72 -2.74 28.36 -21.18
CA GLN A 72 -3.50 28.48 -19.94
C GLN A 72 -2.62 28.21 -18.71
N VAL A 73 -1.74 27.21 -18.78
CA VAL A 73 -0.74 26.92 -17.75
C VAL A 73 0.17 28.14 -17.54
N ASP A 74 0.69 28.74 -18.62
CA ASP A 74 1.53 29.94 -18.57
C ASP A 74 0.81 31.15 -17.94
N ALA A 75 -0.45 31.40 -18.32
CA ALA A 75 -1.24 32.48 -17.78
C ALA A 75 -1.40 32.38 -16.25
N GLN A 76 -1.62 31.17 -15.74
CA GLN A 76 -1.71 30.93 -14.30
C GLN A 76 -0.35 31.00 -13.59
N LYS A 77 0.76 30.58 -14.22
CA LYS A 77 2.11 30.81 -13.68
C LYS A 77 2.41 32.30 -13.51
N ILE A 78 1.97 33.12 -14.46
CA ILE A 78 2.11 34.58 -14.38
C ILE A 78 1.26 35.13 -13.23
N ASN A 79 0.03 34.65 -13.05
CA ASN A 79 -0.77 35.06 -11.90
C ASN A 79 -0.09 34.73 -10.57
N MET A 80 0.41 33.49 -10.44
CA MET A 80 1.15 33.02 -9.27
C MET A 80 2.39 33.88 -8.99
N SER A 81 3.20 34.20 -10.01
CA SER A 81 4.42 35.00 -9.83
C SER A 81 4.15 36.46 -9.48
N LEU A 82 2.98 36.99 -9.88
CA LEU A 82 2.55 38.35 -9.57
C LEU A 82 1.71 38.44 -8.28
N GLY A 83 1.50 37.35 -7.55
CA GLY A 83 0.63 37.31 -6.37
C GLY A 83 -0.84 37.59 -6.67
N LYS A 84 -1.27 37.41 -7.93
CA LYS A 84 -2.67 37.51 -8.35
C LYS A 84 -3.42 36.22 -8.00
N PRO A 85 -4.78 36.23 -8.02
CA PRO A 85 -5.56 35.01 -7.87
C PRO A 85 -5.09 33.92 -8.84
N PHE A 86 -4.70 32.77 -8.28
CA PHE A 86 -4.29 31.57 -8.99
C PHE A 86 -5.46 30.59 -8.97
N ASP A 87 -5.82 30.06 -10.13
CA ASP A 87 -6.88 29.04 -10.23
C ASP A 87 -6.23 27.66 -10.39
N GLU A 88 -6.18 26.90 -9.29
CA GLU A 88 -5.60 25.55 -9.26
C GLU A 88 -6.31 24.61 -10.22
N GLY A 89 -7.63 24.72 -10.36
CA GLY A 89 -8.43 23.86 -11.23
C GLY A 89 -8.12 24.12 -12.70
N ALA A 90 -8.07 25.40 -13.07
CA ALA A 90 -7.67 25.81 -14.42
C ALA A 90 -6.21 25.43 -14.72
N PHE A 91 -5.31 25.57 -13.75
CA PHE A 91 -3.90 25.24 -13.92
C PHE A 91 -3.66 23.74 -14.06
N TYR A 92 -4.09 22.93 -13.08
CA TYR A 92 -3.86 21.49 -13.07
C TYR A 92 -4.69 20.76 -14.13
N GLY A 93 -5.91 21.24 -14.42
CA GLY A 93 -6.73 20.73 -15.52
C GLY A 93 -6.04 20.89 -16.87
N ALA A 94 -5.52 22.08 -17.17
CA ALA A 94 -4.78 22.35 -18.41
C ALA A 94 -3.45 21.57 -18.47
N LEU A 95 -2.71 21.53 -17.36
CA LEU A 95 -1.47 20.76 -17.25
C LEU A 95 -1.68 19.29 -17.63
N TYR A 96 -2.74 18.67 -17.11
CA TYR A 96 -3.07 17.28 -17.42
C TYR A 96 -3.54 17.10 -18.87
N ALA A 97 -4.40 17.99 -19.37
CA ALA A 97 -4.96 17.93 -20.72
C ALA A 97 -3.90 18.15 -21.83
N MET A 98 -2.86 18.94 -21.55
CA MET A 98 -1.76 19.20 -22.48
C MET A 98 -1.05 17.91 -22.93
N TYR A 99 -0.84 16.97 -22.00
CA TYR A 99 -0.08 15.74 -22.24
C TYR A 99 -0.60 14.91 -23.43
N PRO A 100 -1.86 14.40 -23.43
CA PRO A 100 -2.33 13.54 -24.52
C PRO A 100 -2.31 14.24 -25.88
N TYR A 101 -2.54 15.55 -25.92
CA TYR A 101 -2.47 16.33 -27.16
C TYR A 101 -1.04 16.35 -27.74
N TYR A 102 -0.04 16.61 -26.89
CA TYR A 102 1.36 16.62 -27.32
C TYR A 102 1.91 15.25 -27.68
N ILE A 103 1.51 14.18 -26.97
CA ILE A 103 1.89 12.82 -27.37
C ILE A 103 1.30 12.47 -28.74
N LYS A 104 0.03 12.80 -28.99
CA LYS A 104 -0.61 12.54 -30.29
C LYS A 104 0.04 13.37 -31.40
N ALA A 105 0.34 14.65 -31.14
CA ALA A 105 1.03 15.52 -32.08
C ALA A 105 2.43 15.00 -32.44
N ASP A 106 3.25 14.64 -31.44
CA ASP A 106 4.61 14.11 -31.68
C ASP A 106 4.58 12.80 -32.48
N SER A 107 3.62 11.92 -32.19
CA SER A 107 3.41 10.67 -32.91
C SER A 107 3.05 10.89 -34.37
N LEU A 108 2.12 11.80 -34.68
CA LEU A 108 1.73 12.12 -36.06
C LEU A 108 2.86 12.83 -36.81
N ASP A 109 3.60 13.72 -36.14
CA ASP A 109 4.76 14.45 -36.69
C ASP A 109 5.99 13.55 -36.92
N ALA A 110 5.96 12.32 -36.39
CA ALA A 110 6.94 11.26 -36.67
C ALA A 110 6.65 10.45 -37.93
N LEU A 111 5.45 10.58 -38.52
CA LEU A 111 5.09 9.82 -39.71
C LEU A 111 5.80 10.37 -40.97
N PRO A 112 6.14 9.49 -41.94
CA PRO A 112 6.64 9.94 -43.23
C PRO A 112 5.55 10.72 -43.97
N ASN A 113 5.94 11.81 -44.63
CA ASN A 113 5.05 12.49 -45.57
C ASN A 113 4.87 11.68 -46.87
N GLU A 114 4.06 12.18 -47.80
CA GLU A 114 3.80 11.56 -49.12
C GLU A 114 5.09 11.26 -49.93
N LYS A 115 6.22 11.92 -49.60
CA LYS A 115 7.53 11.71 -50.23
C LYS A 115 8.44 10.79 -49.42
N GLY A 116 7.92 10.08 -48.43
CA GLY A 116 8.66 9.19 -47.53
C GLY A 116 9.60 9.90 -46.54
N LYS A 117 9.57 11.24 -46.46
CA LYS A 117 10.44 12.01 -45.56
C LYS A 117 9.75 12.26 -44.22
N VAL A 118 10.43 11.97 -43.12
CA VAL A 118 10.00 12.34 -41.77
C VAL A 118 10.47 13.77 -41.48
N LYS A 119 9.54 14.67 -41.16
CA LYS A 119 9.85 16.05 -40.77
C LYS A 119 9.17 16.36 -39.44
N ARG A 120 9.94 16.26 -38.35
CA ARG A 120 9.54 16.55 -36.97
C ARG A 120 9.41 18.05 -36.72
N LYS A 121 8.33 18.69 -37.19
CA LYS A 121 8.11 20.15 -37.08
C LYS A 121 7.87 20.65 -35.67
N PHE A 122 7.25 19.84 -34.80
CA PHE A 122 6.79 20.26 -33.47
C PHE A 122 7.57 19.61 -32.33
N LYS A 123 8.46 18.65 -32.64
CA LYS A 123 9.23 17.90 -31.63
C LYS A 123 9.98 18.80 -30.66
N LYS A 124 10.60 19.89 -31.13
CA LYS A 124 11.41 20.78 -30.29
C LYS A 124 10.54 21.55 -29.30
N GLU A 125 9.42 22.08 -29.78
CA GLU A 125 8.45 22.85 -29.01
C GLU A 125 7.75 21.96 -27.97
N ILE A 126 7.31 20.77 -28.39
CA ILE A 126 6.71 19.77 -27.50
C ILE A 126 7.70 19.34 -26.43
N HIS A 127 8.94 19.00 -26.80
CA HIS A 127 9.97 18.63 -25.85
C HIS A 127 10.19 19.73 -24.81
N LYS A 128 10.31 20.99 -25.25
CA LYS A 128 10.49 22.15 -24.38
C LYS A 128 9.31 22.30 -23.41
N ALA A 129 8.08 22.34 -23.92
CA ALA A 129 6.89 22.51 -23.11
C ALA A 129 6.72 21.40 -22.07
N MET A 130 6.96 20.14 -22.47
CA MET A 130 6.91 19.00 -21.57
C MET A 130 8.02 19.06 -20.50
N SER A 131 9.21 19.54 -20.85
CA SER A 131 10.32 19.73 -19.90
C SER A 131 10.00 20.79 -18.84
N GLU A 132 9.54 21.96 -19.29
CA GLU A 132 9.25 23.12 -18.43
C GLU A 132 8.06 22.89 -17.49
N ASN A 133 7.23 21.89 -17.80
CA ASN A 133 6.03 21.56 -17.04
C ASN A 133 6.15 20.26 -16.23
N HIS A 134 7.20 19.46 -16.41
CA HIS A 134 7.32 18.13 -15.80
C HIS A 134 7.19 18.15 -14.27
N GLY A 135 7.88 19.08 -13.60
CA GLY A 135 7.82 19.22 -12.14
C GLY A 135 6.44 19.59 -11.60
N PHE A 136 5.59 20.28 -12.37
CA PHE A 136 4.27 20.67 -11.90
C PHE A 136 3.30 19.48 -11.77
N PHE A 137 3.59 18.33 -12.40
CA PHE A 137 2.84 17.10 -12.14
C PHE A 137 3.05 16.59 -10.72
N VAL A 138 4.23 16.82 -10.11
CA VAL A 138 4.44 16.53 -8.69
C VAL A 138 3.60 17.46 -7.83
N ASN A 139 3.64 18.77 -8.09
CA ASN A 139 2.87 19.76 -7.34
C ASN A 139 1.37 19.47 -7.39
N ALA A 140 0.85 19.12 -8.57
CA ALA A 140 -0.54 18.72 -8.76
C ALA A 140 -0.86 17.45 -7.97
N GLY A 141 -0.01 16.42 -8.05
CA GLY A 141 -0.17 15.19 -7.30
C GLY A 141 -0.24 15.44 -5.80
N SER A 142 0.69 16.22 -5.25
CA SER A 142 0.70 16.62 -3.84
C SER A 142 -0.54 17.42 -3.44
N TYR A 143 -0.97 18.39 -4.25
CA TYR A 143 -2.18 19.17 -3.99
C TYR A 143 -3.43 18.30 -3.84
N TYR A 144 -3.61 17.32 -4.73
CA TYR A 144 -4.74 16.39 -4.63
C TYR A 144 -4.56 15.37 -3.51
N PHE A 145 -3.33 14.98 -3.21
CA PHE A 145 -3.01 14.07 -2.11
C PHE A 145 -3.39 14.68 -0.75
N ASP A 146 -3.05 15.96 -0.53
CA ASP A 146 -3.38 16.70 0.70
C ASP A 146 -4.90 16.87 0.89
N LYS A 147 -5.67 16.79 -0.20
CA LYS A 147 -7.15 16.82 -0.21
C LYS A 147 -7.77 15.43 -0.10
N GLU A 148 -6.96 14.38 0.05
CA GLU A 148 -7.38 12.98 0.03
C GLU A 148 -8.09 12.56 -1.27
N ASP A 149 -7.94 13.33 -2.35
CA ASP A 149 -8.35 12.93 -3.70
C ASP A 149 -7.25 12.06 -4.31
N TYR A 150 -7.17 10.83 -3.80
CA TYR A 150 -6.16 9.86 -4.20
C TYR A 150 -6.25 9.47 -5.68
N ALA A 151 -7.45 9.54 -6.28
CA ALA A 151 -7.62 9.25 -7.70
C ALA A 151 -6.95 10.32 -8.57
N SER A 152 -7.11 11.60 -8.24
CA SER A 152 -6.40 12.68 -8.94
C SER A 152 -4.90 12.66 -8.62
N ALA A 153 -4.53 12.49 -7.35
CA ALA A 153 -3.13 12.41 -6.94
C ALA A 153 -2.36 11.33 -7.72
N HIS A 154 -2.92 10.10 -7.77
CA HIS A 154 -2.35 8.98 -8.52
C HIS A 154 -2.17 9.32 -10.00
N LYS A 155 -3.17 9.92 -10.64
CA LYS A 155 -3.09 10.31 -12.06
C LYS A 155 -1.91 11.24 -12.34
N PHE A 156 -1.69 12.25 -11.49
CA PHE A 156 -0.61 13.22 -11.69
C PHE A 156 0.77 12.63 -11.37
N PHE A 157 0.91 11.87 -10.27
CA PHE A 157 2.17 11.18 -9.95
C PHE A 157 2.55 10.17 -11.02
N LYS A 158 1.59 9.36 -11.49
CA LYS A 158 1.81 8.43 -12.59
C LYS A 158 2.22 9.16 -13.86
N LYS A 159 1.62 10.32 -14.14
CA LYS A 159 1.97 11.13 -15.32
C LYS A 159 3.40 11.66 -15.25
N TYR A 160 3.84 12.14 -14.08
CA TYR A 160 5.23 12.51 -13.84
C TYR A 160 6.17 11.36 -14.20
N LEU A 161 5.89 10.13 -13.73
CA LEU A 161 6.72 8.95 -13.99
C LEU A 161 6.67 8.47 -15.46
N ASP A 162 5.51 8.55 -16.10
CA ASP A 162 5.33 8.17 -17.51
C ASP A 162 6.14 9.07 -18.45
N ILE A 163 6.15 10.38 -18.19
CA ILE A 163 6.88 11.37 -19.01
C ILE A 163 8.36 11.01 -19.11
N LYS A 164 8.97 10.55 -18.01
CA LYS A 164 10.38 10.16 -17.95
C LYS A 164 10.73 9.01 -18.91
N LYS A 165 9.74 8.18 -19.27
CA LYS A 165 9.91 7.00 -20.15
C LYS A 165 9.68 7.30 -21.63
N LEU A 166 9.33 8.54 -21.99
CA LEU A 166 9.07 8.88 -23.38
C LEU A 166 10.38 8.91 -24.19
N PRO A 167 10.39 8.39 -25.44
CA PRO A 167 11.59 8.39 -26.29
C PRO A 167 12.19 9.78 -26.53
N MET A 168 11.40 10.86 -26.41
CA MET A 168 11.92 12.22 -26.57
C MET A 168 12.83 12.67 -25.43
N PHE A 169 12.76 12.02 -24.26
CA PHE A 169 13.57 12.35 -23.09
C PHE A 169 14.75 11.39 -22.86
N GLU A 170 14.92 10.38 -23.71
CA GLU A 170 16.06 9.47 -23.64
C GLU A 170 17.38 10.24 -23.67
N GLY A 171 18.27 9.96 -22.71
CA GLY A 171 19.55 10.65 -22.57
C GLY A 171 19.47 12.08 -22.00
N THR A 172 18.30 12.51 -21.51
CA THR A 172 18.14 13.82 -20.82
C THR A 172 17.99 13.63 -19.30
N PRO A 173 18.24 14.67 -18.47
CA PRO A 173 18.03 14.59 -17.02
C PRO A 173 16.60 14.17 -16.61
N ILE A 174 15.60 14.43 -17.46
CA ILE A 174 14.20 14.02 -17.19
C ILE A 174 14.07 12.50 -17.14
N ALA A 175 14.81 11.75 -17.96
CA ALA A 175 14.72 10.30 -18.01
C ALA A 175 15.43 9.60 -16.83
N GLU A 176 16.25 10.31 -16.06
CA GLU A 176 17.01 9.73 -14.95
C GLU A 176 16.08 9.26 -13.81
N GLN A 177 16.32 8.05 -13.30
CA GLN A 177 15.64 7.56 -12.10
C GLN A 177 16.32 8.14 -10.84
N ASP A 178 15.94 9.36 -10.50
CA ASP A 178 16.47 10.11 -9.37
C ASP A 178 15.71 9.84 -8.05
N SER A 179 16.20 10.42 -6.95
CA SER A 179 15.54 10.33 -5.64
C SER A 179 14.11 10.86 -5.66
N MET A 180 13.81 11.85 -6.51
CA MET A 180 12.45 12.35 -6.67
C MET A 180 11.55 11.28 -7.30
N SER A 181 12.00 10.58 -8.35
CA SER A 181 11.26 9.48 -8.98
C SER A 181 10.92 8.37 -8.00
N MET A 182 11.84 8.07 -7.09
CA MET A 182 11.64 7.10 -6.01
C MET A 182 10.52 7.55 -5.04
N GLN A 183 10.55 8.82 -4.62
CA GLN A 183 9.52 9.40 -3.76
C GLN A 183 8.14 9.43 -4.43
N ILE A 184 8.08 9.86 -5.69
CA ILE A 184 6.83 9.92 -6.45
C ILE A 184 6.28 8.53 -6.74
N GLY A 185 7.14 7.53 -6.96
CA GLY A 185 6.75 6.12 -7.03
C GLY A 185 6.02 5.67 -5.75
N PHE A 186 6.56 5.99 -4.58
CA PHE A 186 5.92 5.69 -3.29
C PHE A 186 4.55 6.36 -3.15
N PHE A 187 4.45 7.67 -3.38
CA PHE A 187 3.18 8.38 -3.24
C PHE A 187 2.14 7.96 -4.30
N SER A 188 2.58 7.62 -5.51
CA SER A 188 1.73 7.00 -6.53
C SER A 188 1.15 5.68 -6.03
N ALA A 189 1.99 4.74 -5.59
CA ALA A 189 1.56 3.43 -5.11
C ALA A 189 0.64 3.55 -3.88
N TYR A 190 0.97 4.48 -2.97
CA TYR A 190 0.12 4.79 -1.83
C TYR A 190 -1.25 5.31 -2.26
N ALA A 191 -1.30 6.34 -3.11
CA ALA A 191 -2.56 6.86 -3.61
C ALA A 191 -3.39 5.77 -4.32
N ALA A 192 -2.74 4.92 -5.13
CA ALA A 192 -3.38 3.77 -5.75
C ALA A 192 -4.01 2.82 -4.71
N SER A 193 -3.34 2.55 -3.59
CA SER A 193 -3.85 1.66 -2.53
C SER A 193 -5.07 2.22 -1.80
N ARG A 194 -5.25 3.55 -1.81
CA ARG A 194 -6.40 4.23 -1.19
C ARG A 194 -7.63 4.30 -2.10
N MET A 195 -7.48 3.97 -3.38
CA MET A 195 -8.58 4.00 -4.35
C MET A 195 -9.42 2.72 -4.29
N PRO A 196 -10.76 2.83 -4.42
CA PRO A 196 -11.63 1.66 -4.43
C PRO A 196 -11.31 0.73 -5.60
N ASN A 197 -11.28 -0.57 -5.36
CA ASN A 197 -11.02 -1.62 -6.35
C ASN A 197 -9.67 -1.51 -7.08
N ASN A 198 -8.69 -0.79 -6.52
CA ASN A 198 -7.41 -0.54 -7.18
C ASN A 198 -6.21 -1.27 -6.55
N LEU A 199 -6.48 -2.15 -5.57
CA LEU A 199 -5.47 -2.85 -4.78
C LEU A 199 -4.43 -3.61 -5.63
N LYS A 200 -4.85 -4.27 -6.72
CA LYS A 200 -3.94 -4.99 -7.63
C LYS A 200 -2.94 -4.06 -8.34
N ASN A 201 -3.38 -2.87 -8.73
CA ASN A 201 -2.49 -1.90 -9.35
C ASN A 201 -1.52 -1.31 -8.31
N ALA A 202 -2.02 -1.05 -7.09
CA ALA A 202 -1.17 -0.62 -5.99
C ALA A 202 -0.06 -1.64 -5.68
N ILE A 203 -0.41 -2.93 -5.60
CA ILE A 203 0.56 -4.03 -5.45
C ILE A 203 1.61 -4.01 -6.56
N ALA A 204 1.18 -3.87 -7.82
CA ALA A 204 2.11 -3.81 -8.95
C ALA A 204 3.05 -2.60 -8.86
N GLU A 205 2.56 -1.44 -8.42
CA GLU A 205 3.38 -0.24 -8.22
C GLU A 205 4.33 -0.39 -7.02
N TYR A 206 3.90 -1.01 -5.92
CA TYR A 206 4.76 -1.32 -4.77
C TYR A 206 5.87 -2.33 -5.11
N GLU A 207 5.58 -3.39 -5.87
CA GLU A 207 6.58 -4.37 -6.31
C GLU A 207 7.68 -3.73 -7.17
N VAL A 208 7.34 -2.71 -7.97
CA VAL A 208 8.32 -1.98 -8.78
C VAL A 208 9.29 -1.16 -7.90
N ILE A 209 8.84 -0.69 -6.73
CA ILE A 209 9.62 0.22 -5.88
C ILE A 209 10.14 -0.43 -4.59
N LYS A 210 9.87 -1.71 -4.31
CA LYS A 210 10.26 -2.34 -3.04
C LYS A 210 11.77 -2.38 -2.80
N ASP A 211 12.57 -2.39 -3.87
CA ASP A 211 14.04 -2.40 -3.77
C ASP A 211 14.66 -0.99 -3.76
N VAL A 212 13.82 0.03 -3.63
CA VAL A 212 14.22 1.44 -3.57
C VAL A 212 14.38 1.88 -2.12
N GLN A 213 15.48 2.57 -1.79
CA GLN A 213 15.80 2.95 -0.40
C GLN A 213 14.77 3.89 0.26
N TYR A 214 14.08 4.73 -0.52
CA TYR A 214 13.12 5.68 0.03
C TYR A 214 11.92 4.95 0.66
N ARG A 215 11.79 5.06 1.99
CA ARG A 215 10.71 4.43 2.78
C ARG A 215 10.56 2.93 2.50
N GLN A 216 11.69 2.24 2.28
CA GLN A 216 11.70 0.85 1.87
C GLN A 216 10.93 -0.07 2.83
N ASN A 217 11.15 0.07 4.15
CA ASN A 217 10.41 -0.70 5.17
C ASN A 217 8.90 -0.49 5.04
N ASP A 218 8.45 0.76 4.91
CA ASP A 218 7.03 1.08 4.73
C ASP A 218 6.45 0.43 3.48
N VAL A 219 7.19 0.40 2.36
CA VAL A 219 6.75 -0.28 1.13
C VAL A 219 6.54 -1.77 1.38
N TYR A 220 7.47 -2.45 2.07
CA TYR A 220 7.31 -3.86 2.39
C TYR A 220 6.11 -4.12 3.30
N GLN A 221 5.87 -3.27 4.31
CA GLN A 221 4.70 -3.41 5.19
C GLN A 221 3.39 -3.17 4.43
N LEU A 222 3.34 -2.14 3.58
CA LEU A 222 2.16 -1.81 2.77
C LEU A 222 1.88 -2.89 1.73
N LEU A 223 2.92 -3.42 1.09
CA LEU A 223 2.81 -4.53 0.14
C LEU A 223 2.30 -5.80 0.83
N ALA A 224 2.83 -6.13 2.01
CA ALA A 224 2.37 -7.26 2.81
C ALA A 224 0.89 -7.09 3.20
N SER A 225 0.51 -5.91 3.71
CA SER A 225 -0.89 -5.58 4.03
C SER A 225 -1.79 -5.70 2.80
N ALA A 226 -1.34 -5.24 1.63
CA ALA A 226 -2.11 -5.31 0.40
C ALA A 226 -2.32 -6.75 -0.09
N TYR A 227 -1.29 -7.60 0.00
CA TYR A 227 -1.46 -9.04 -0.32
C TYR A 227 -2.38 -9.75 0.68
N MET A 228 -2.32 -9.39 1.96
CA MET A 228 -3.22 -9.92 2.98
C MET A 228 -4.68 -9.53 2.68
N GLU A 229 -4.95 -8.27 2.35
CA GLU A 229 -6.28 -7.78 1.96
C GLU A 229 -6.80 -8.45 0.67
N LEU A 230 -5.90 -8.70 -0.29
CA LEU A 230 -6.22 -9.43 -1.52
C LEU A 230 -6.52 -10.92 -1.26
N GLY A 231 -6.13 -11.47 -0.11
CA GLY A 231 -6.21 -12.89 0.22
C GLY A 231 -5.11 -13.75 -0.41
N ASP A 232 -4.07 -13.12 -0.99
CA ASP A 232 -2.93 -13.83 -1.57
C ASP A 232 -1.91 -14.20 -0.48
N SER A 233 -2.21 -15.28 0.23
CA SER A 233 -1.38 -15.79 1.33
C SER A 233 0.04 -16.20 0.91
N VAL A 234 0.25 -16.58 -0.35
CA VAL A 234 1.56 -16.99 -0.87
C VAL A 234 2.46 -15.77 -1.05
N SER A 235 1.95 -14.73 -1.71
CA SER A 235 2.69 -13.49 -1.89
C SER A 235 2.87 -12.75 -0.56
N TYR A 236 1.88 -12.78 0.33
CA TYR A 236 2.02 -12.24 1.68
C TYR A 236 3.20 -12.87 2.43
N GLU A 237 3.28 -14.20 2.51
CA GLU A 237 4.39 -14.90 3.16
C GLU A 237 5.75 -14.61 2.50
N ARG A 238 5.78 -14.54 1.16
CA ARG A 238 7.00 -14.19 0.41
C ARG A 238 7.51 -12.81 0.81
N VAL A 239 6.64 -11.80 0.79
CA VAL A 239 7.02 -10.41 1.11
C VAL A 239 7.50 -10.29 2.56
N LEU A 240 6.85 -10.96 3.51
CA LEU A 240 7.34 -11.02 4.89
C LEU A 240 8.72 -11.68 4.97
N SER A 241 8.93 -12.80 4.27
CA SER A 241 10.21 -13.51 4.24
C SER A 241 11.34 -12.69 3.62
N GLU A 242 11.04 -11.91 2.56
CA GLU A 242 11.95 -10.91 2.00
C GLU A 242 12.22 -9.80 3.03
N GLY A 243 11.17 -9.26 3.65
CA GLY A 243 11.23 -8.20 4.64
C GLY A 243 12.11 -8.54 5.84
N VAL A 244 12.10 -9.77 6.33
CA VAL A 244 13.01 -10.20 7.41
C VAL A 244 14.48 -10.13 6.98
N LYS A 245 14.79 -10.51 5.73
CA LYS A 245 16.18 -10.50 5.24
C LYS A 245 16.70 -9.07 5.10
N VAL A 246 15.83 -8.16 4.67
CA VAL A 246 16.18 -6.74 4.46
C VAL A 246 16.16 -5.95 5.78
N PHE A 247 15.22 -6.28 6.69
CA PHE A 247 14.99 -5.60 7.96
C PHE A 247 14.99 -6.60 9.13
N PRO A 248 16.14 -7.20 9.48
CA PRO A 248 16.22 -8.26 10.50
C PRO A 248 15.85 -7.79 11.91
N GLN A 249 15.81 -6.48 12.14
CA GLN A 249 15.42 -5.86 13.42
C GLN A 249 13.97 -5.35 13.42
N GLU A 250 13.28 -5.40 12.28
CA GLU A 250 11.89 -4.96 12.18
C GLU A 250 10.95 -6.06 12.66
N LYS A 251 10.34 -5.81 13.82
CA LYS A 251 9.47 -6.75 14.53
C LYS A 251 8.24 -7.11 13.70
N TYR A 252 7.74 -6.19 12.86
CA TYR A 252 6.57 -6.42 12.02
C TYR A 252 6.70 -7.69 11.16
N PHE A 253 7.81 -7.85 10.43
CA PHE A 253 7.95 -8.98 9.51
C PHE A 253 8.14 -10.30 10.25
N VAL A 254 8.95 -10.26 11.32
CA VAL A 254 9.27 -11.42 12.16
C VAL A 254 7.99 -12.00 12.76
N PHE A 255 7.21 -11.18 13.46
CA PHE A 255 6.00 -11.66 14.14
C PHE A 255 4.92 -12.14 13.17
N ASN A 256 4.72 -11.44 12.05
CA ASN A 256 3.73 -11.87 11.06
C ASN A 256 4.10 -13.22 10.41
N LEU A 257 5.39 -13.46 10.14
CA LEU A 257 5.85 -14.72 9.57
C LEU A 257 5.70 -15.88 10.56
N ILE A 258 6.06 -15.66 11.84
CA ILE A 258 5.86 -16.64 12.90
C ILE A 258 4.37 -17.01 13.03
N ASN A 259 3.49 -16.01 13.03
CA ASN A 259 2.04 -16.24 13.07
C ASN A 259 1.54 -17.08 11.90
N ILE A 260 2.11 -16.92 10.69
CA ILE A 260 1.81 -17.78 9.55
C ILE A 260 2.24 -19.22 9.82
N TYR A 261 3.48 -19.44 10.25
CA TYR A 261 3.99 -20.79 10.51
C TYR A 261 3.23 -21.50 11.62
N VAL A 262 2.87 -20.79 12.71
CA VAL A 262 2.03 -21.32 13.78
C VAL A 262 0.66 -21.76 13.24
N ARG A 263 -0.04 -20.89 12.47
CA ARG A 263 -1.36 -21.23 11.91
C ARG A 263 -1.31 -22.40 10.92
N LYS A 264 -0.21 -22.55 10.18
CA LYS A 264 0.00 -23.66 9.24
C LYS A 264 0.43 -24.97 9.91
N GLY A 265 0.70 -24.97 11.22
CA GLY A 265 1.27 -26.13 11.91
C GLY A 265 2.75 -26.38 11.60
N GLU A 266 3.43 -25.42 10.98
CA GLU A 266 4.85 -25.52 10.60
C GLU A 266 5.77 -25.16 11.78
N HIS A 267 5.63 -25.90 12.88
CA HIS A 267 6.25 -25.59 14.17
C HIS A 267 7.79 -25.55 14.13
N GLU A 268 8.43 -26.42 13.35
CA GLU A 268 9.90 -26.40 13.19
C GLU A 268 10.40 -25.13 12.50
N LYS A 269 9.67 -24.63 11.49
CA LYS A 269 10.02 -23.36 10.84
C LYS A 269 9.82 -22.19 11.80
N ALA A 270 8.71 -22.16 12.52
CA ALA A 270 8.43 -21.15 13.53
C ALA A 270 9.54 -21.10 14.59
N LYS A 271 9.94 -22.26 15.13
CA LYS A 271 11.01 -22.40 16.10
C LYS A 271 12.35 -21.89 15.57
N ALA A 272 12.82 -22.40 14.42
CA ALA A 272 14.11 -22.00 13.87
C ALA A 272 14.19 -20.48 13.64
N PHE A 273 13.08 -19.90 13.20
CA PHE A 273 12.98 -18.48 12.94
C PHE A 273 12.93 -17.64 14.23
N LEU A 274 12.19 -18.10 15.25
CA LEU A 274 12.19 -17.51 16.59
C LEU A 274 13.58 -17.59 17.25
N GLU A 275 14.30 -18.69 17.12
CA GLU A 275 15.66 -18.85 17.66
C GLU A 275 16.63 -17.83 17.05
N GLN A 276 16.52 -17.57 15.73
CA GLN A 276 17.29 -16.52 15.07
C GLN A 276 16.90 -15.12 15.57
N ALA A 277 15.61 -14.83 15.68
CA ALA A 277 15.13 -13.54 16.16
C ALA A 277 15.56 -13.29 17.63
N ILE A 278 15.51 -14.32 18.47
CA ILE A 278 15.98 -14.28 19.87
C ILE A 278 17.49 -14.06 19.93
N ALA A 279 18.27 -14.68 19.05
CA ALA A 279 19.71 -14.44 19.01
C ALA A 279 20.05 -12.96 18.68
N ASN A 280 19.19 -12.29 17.91
CA ASN A 280 19.34 -10.87 17.56
C ASN A 280 18.84 -9.92 18.66
N ASP A 281 17.81 -10.31 19.42
CA ASP A 281 17.22 -9.52 20.51
C ASP A 281 16.96 -10.39 21.76
N PRO A 282 18.01 -10.74 22.53
CA PRO A 282 17.93 -11.72 23.61
C PRO A 282 17.13 -11.28 24.85
N GLU A 283 16.71 -10.01 24.93
CA GLU A 283 15.88 -9.50 26.03
C GLU A 283 14.41 -9.35 25.63
N ASN A 284 14.05 -9.76 24.41
CA ASN A 284 12.70 -9.64 23.89
C ASN A 284 11.80 -10.77 24.41
N LYS A 285 11.17 -10.49 25.55
CA LYS A 285 10.19 -11.37 26.19
C LYS A 285 9.05 -11.82 25.26
N GLN A 286 8.63 -11.00 24.29
CA GLN A 286 7.58 -11.38 23.34
C GLN A 286 8.03 -12.53 22.43
N LEU A 287 9.28 -12.51 21.94
CA LEU A 287 9.81 -13.62 21.14
C LEU A 287 9.87 -14.92 21.93
N TYR A 288 10.35 -14.87 23.19
CA TYR A 288 10.35 -16.04 24.07
C TYR A 288 8.93 -16.54 24.36
N ASN A 289 7.96 -15.64 24.59
CA ASN A 289 6.57 -16.02 24.83
C ASN A 289 5.96 -16.77 23.64
N VAL A 290 6.21 -16.31 22.42
CA VAL A 290 5.76 -16.99 21.20
C VAL A 290 6.47 -18.35 21.05
N LEU A 291 7.77 -18.44 21.35
CA LEU A 291 8.49 -19.71 21.35
C LEU A 291 7.93 -20.70 22.37
N ALA A 292 7.62 -20.26 23.59
CA ALA A 292 6.97 -21.09 24.59
C ALA A 292 5.62 -21.62 24.09
N THR A 293 4.82 -20.77 23.45
CA THR A 293 3.55 -21.16 22.83
C THR A 293 3.75 -22.20 21.72
N VAL A 294 4.79 -22.06 20.89
CA VAL A 294 5.14 -23.05 19.85
C VAL A 294 5.47 -24.41 20.46
N TYR A 295 6.23 -24.45 21.56
CA TYR A 295 6.52 -25.70 22.28
C TYR A 295 5.27 -26.29 22.93
N GLU A 296 4.49 -25.48 23.64
CA GLU A 296 3.32 -25.93 24.37
C GLU A 296 2.22 -26.44 23.44
N GLN A 297 1.85 -25.64 22.44
CA GLN A 297 0.69 -25.92 21.59
C GLN A 297 1.07 -26.66 20.31
N GLY A 298 2.24 -26.38 19.75
CA GLY A 298 2.70 -26.99 18.49
C GLY A 298 3.35 -28.34 18.73
N PHE A 299 4.47 -28.35 19.44
CA PHE A 299 5.20 -29.59 19.74
C PHE A 299 4.55 -30.45 20.83
N LYS A 300 3.57 -29.92 21.56
CA LYS A 300 2.97 -30.57 22.73
C LYS A 300 4.01 -30.95 23.79
N ASP A 301 5.03 -30.09 23.95
CA ASP A 301 6.12 -30.23 24.91
C ASP A 301 5.97 -29.19 26.03
N PRO A 302 5.17 -29.50 27.07
CA PRO A 302 4.95 -28.58 28.18
C PRO A 302 6.22 -28.38 29.03
N VAL A 303 7.17 -29.32 29.02
CA VAL A 303 8.41 -29.22 29.80
C VAL A 303 9.30 -28.13 29.20
N LYS A 304 9.46 -28.14 27.87
CA LYS A 304 10.25 -27.11 27.19
C LYS A 304 9.56 -25.74 27.22
N ALA A 305 8.24 -25.71 27.09
CA ALA A 305 7.46 -24.49 27.24
C ALA A 305 7.63 -23.86 28.63
N GLU A 306 7.60 -24.67 29.70
CA GLU A 306 7.85 -24.21 31.07
C GLU A 306 9.23 -23.54 31.22
N GLU A 307 10.29 -24.18 30.71
CA GLU A 307 11.66 -23.63 30.73
C GLU A 307 11.69 -22.22 30.09
N ILE A 308 10.97 -22.05 28.98
CA ILE A 308 10.98 -20.81 28.22
C ILE A 308 10.11 -19.73 28.89
N TYR A 309 8.91 -20.06 29.37
CA TYR A 309 8.09 -19.10 30.13
C TYR A 309 8.81 -18.62 31.40
N ARG A 310 9.61 -19.49 32.06
CA ARG A 310 10.46 -19.06 33.18
C ARG A 310 11.52 -18.05 32.77
N LYS A 311 12.07 -18.14 31.56
CA LYS A 311 12.97 -17.10 31.01
C LYS A 311 12.22 -15.80 30.77
N VAL A 312 11.00 -15.86 30.24
CA VAL A 312 10.14 -14.68 30.09
C VAL A 312 9.94 -13.97 31.42
N LEU A 313 9.57 -14.70 32.49
CA LEU A 313 9.35 -14.12 33.81
C LEU A 313 10.64 -13.67 34.52
N ALA A 314 11.80 -14.20 34.12
CA ALA A 314 13.08 -13.67 34.60
C ALA A 314 13.40 -12.29 34.01
N ILE A 315 12.92 -12.00 32.80
CA ILE A 315 13.05 -10.69 32.14
C ILE A 315 11.97 -9.73 32.67
N ASP A 316 10.72 -10.20 32.74
CA ASP A 316 9.58 -9.42 33.22
C ASP A 316 8.66 -10.29 34.10
N PRO A 317 8.78 -10.18 35.44
CA PRO A 317 7.99 -10.97 36.38
C PRO A 317 6.48 -10.75 36.30
N ALA A 318 6.03 -9.68 35.65
CA ALA A 318 4.61 -9.34 35.51
C ALA A 318 4.07 -9.62 34.09
N TYR A 319 4.83 -10.29 33.22
CA TYR A 319 4.42 -10.58 31.85
C TYR A 319 3.22 -11.55 31.83
N ALA A 320 2.03 -11.01 31.55
CA ALA A 320 0.76 -11.69 31.74
C ALA A 320 0.69 -13.05 31.05
N GLU A 321 1.07 -13.12 29.77
CA GLU A 321 0.94 -14.34 28.96
C GLU A 321 1.83 -15.47 29.49
N ALA A 322 3.00 -15.15 30.06
CA ALA A 322 3.88 -16.15 30.66
C ALA A 322 3.43 -16.60 32.05
N VAL A 323 2.86 -15.69 32.85
CA VAL A 323 2.18 -16.04 34.12
C VAL A 323 1.06 -17.03 33.83
N ILE A 324 0.18 -16.69 32.89
CA ILE A 324 -0.95 -17.54 32.50
C ILE A 324 -0.45 -18.86 31.89
N GLY A 325 0.59 -18.82 31.06
CA GLY A 325 1.21 -20.00 30.44
C GLY A 325 1.72 -21.00 31.48
N LEU A 326 2.47 -20.55 32.48
CA LEU A 326 2.96 -21.43 33.57
C LEU A 326 1.83 -21.95 34.45
N GLY A 327 0.87 -21.10 34.80
CA GLY A 327 -0.33 -21.51 35.55
C GLY A 327 -1.06 -22.64 34.82
N ARG A 328 -1.33 -22.46 33.53
CA ARG A 328 -2.00 -23.44 32.67
C ARG A 328 -1.22 -24.75 32.56
N ILE A 329 0.10 -24.71 32.38
CA ILE A 329 0.95 -25.91 32.32
C ILE A 329 0.79 -26.74 33.60
N TYR A 330 0.98 -26.11 34.78
CA TYR A 330 0.88 -26.84 36.05
C TYR A 330 -0.53 -27.31 36.35
N TYR A 331 -1.55 -26.51 36.04
CA TYR A 331 -2.94 -26.90 36.23
C TYR A 331 -3.31 -28.11 35.36
N ASN A 332 -2.94 -28.11 34.08
CA ASN A 332 -3.21 -29.23 33.19
C ASN A 332 -2.47 -30.51 33.61
N GLN A 333 -1.21 -30.38 34.06
CA GLN A 333 -0.49 -31.51 34.64
C GLN A 333 -1.19 -32.02 35.91
N ALA A 334 -1.61 -31.13 36.81
CA ALA A 334 -2.32 -31.51 38.04
C ALA A 334 -3.62 -32.25 37.73
N VAL A 335 -4.42 -31.74 36.79
CA VAL A 335 -5.67 -32.38 36.34
C VAL A 335 -5.42 -33.75 35.73
N ALA A 336 -4.38 -33.91 34.91
CA ALA A 336 -4.02 -35.20 34.32
C ALA A 336 -3.65 -36.22 35.42
N ILE A 337 -2.79 -35.84 36.35
CA ILE A 337 -2.38 -36.68 37.49
C ILE A 337 -3.56 -37.01 38.41
N GLN A 338 -4.47 -36.05 38.64
CA GLN A 338 -5.69 -36.29 39.42
C GLN A 338 -6.63 -37.26 38.70
N SER A 339 -6.77 -37.15 37.37
CA SER A 339 -7.54 -38.10 36.57
C SER A 339 -6.94 -39.50 36.65
N GLU A 340 -5.61 -39.62 36.62
CA GLU A 340 -4.91 -40.90 36.85
C GLU A 340 -5.20 -41.44 38.25
N ALA A 341 -5.13 -40.59 39.27
CA ALA A 341 -5.44 -40.97 40.65
C ALA A 341 -6.85 -41.57 40.77
N ASN A 342 -7.85 -40.92 40.17
CA ASN A 342 -9.24 -41.35 40.22
C ASN A 342 -9.52 -42.72 39.57
N MET A 343 -8.60 -43.22 38.73
CA MET A 343 -8.69 -44.56 38.13
C MET A 343 -8.04 -45.66 39.00
N ILE A 344 -7.41 -45.30 40.13
CA ILE A 344 -6.68 -46.24 41.00
C ILE A 344 -7.59 -46.73 42.13
N ASN A 345 -7.89 -48.03 42.15
CA ASN A 345 -8.69 -48.66 43.21
C ASN A 345 -7.91 -48.88 44.52
N ASP A 346 -6.58 -48.99 44.45
CA ASP A 346 -5.74 -49.18 45.63
C ASP A 346 -5.62 -47.87 46.41
N ALA A 347 -6.13 -47.85 47.64
CA ALA A 347 -6.21 -46.64 48.45
C ALA A 347 -4.84 -45.98 48.74
N LYS A 348 -3.76 -46.77 48.85
CA LYS A 348 -2.42 -46.24 49.12
C LYS A 348 -1.85 -45.58 47.87
N LYS A 349 -2.00 -46.22 46.70
CA LYS A 349 -1.58 -45.67 45.42
C LYS A 349 -2.41 -44.46 45.01
N TYR A 350 -3.72 -44.48 45.26
CA TYR A 350 -4.61 -43.31 45.08
C TYR A 350 -4.06 -42.11 45.85
N LYS A 351 -3.85 -42.26 47.17
CA LYS A 351 -3.36 -41.16 48.02
C LYS A 351 -2.00 -40.62 47.59
N ALA A 352 -1.10 -41.50 47.13
CA ALA A 352 0.20 -41.08 46.62
C ALA A 352 0.07 -40.22 45.35
N LYS A 353 -0.81 -40.62 44.43
CA LYS A 353 -1.06 -39.92 43.17
C LYS A 353 -1.83 -38.61 43.37
N GLU A 354 -2.81 -38.61 44.28
CA GLU A 354 -3.51 -37.39 44.72
C GLU A 354 -2.55 -36.37 45.35
N ALA A 355 -1.59 -36.82 46.16
CA ALA A 355 -0.56 -35.94 46.70
C ALA A 355 0.31 -35.32 45.60
N GLU A 356 0.67 -36.08 44.55
CA GLU A 356 1.39 -35.57 43.37
C GLU A 356 0.57 -34.48 42.65
N ALA A 357 -0.74 -34.70 42.44
CA ALA A 357 -1.63 -33.71 41.86
C ALA A 357 -1.72 -32.43 42.72
N LYS A 358 -1.85 -32.58 44.04
CA LYS A 358 -1.89 -31.46 44.98
C LYS A 358 -0.61 -30.61 44.93
N GLU A 359 0.57 -31.21 44.79
CA GLU A 359 1.82 -30.44 44.62
C GLU A 359 1.84 -29.62 43.32
N LEU A 360 1.26 -30.14 42.23
CA LEU A 360 1.13 -29.39 40.98
C LEU A 360 0.08 -28.28 41.09
N PHE A 361 -1.04 -28.51 41.77
CA PHE A 361 -2.01 -27.44 42.06
C PHE A 361 -1.40 -26.32 42.92
N LYS A 362 -0.55 -26.64 43.91
CA LYS A 362 0.21 -25.65 44.68
C LYS A 362 1.14 -24.82 43.79
N LYS A 363 1.78 -25.44 42.79
CA LYS A 363 2.60 -24.71 41.80
C LYS A 363 1.76 -23.80 40.91
N ALA A 364 0.57 -24.26 40.48
CA ALA A 364 -0.33 -23.48 39.64
C ALA A 364 -0.95 -22.27 40.38
N LEU A 365 -1.21 -22.43 41.68
CA LEU A 365 -1.91 -21.45 42.52
C LEU A 365 -1.38 -20.01 42.40
N PRO A 366 -0.09 -19.71 42.67
CA PRO A 366 0.40 -18.33 42.64
C PRO A 366 0.30 -17.69 41.25
N TYR A 367 0.36 -18.48 40.18
CA TYR A 367 0.20 -17.95 38.82
C TYR A 367 -1.25 -17.57 38.52
N PHE A 368 -2.23 -18.37 38.96
CA PHE A 368 -3.65 -18.03 38.76
C PHE A 368 -4.14 -16.93 39.70
N GLU A 369 -3.62 -16.85 40.94
CA GLU A 369 -3.82 -15.69 41.79
C GLU A 369 -3.31 -14.43 41.09
N LYS A 370 -2.10 -14.48 40.53
CA LYS A 370 -1.53 -13.35 39.78
C LYS A 370 -2.30 -13.04 38.49
N ALA A 371 -2.78 -14.05 37.76
CA ALA A 371 -3.58 -13.85 36.56
C ALA A 371 -4.90 -13.13 36.87
N VAL A 372 -5.56 -13.46 37.98
CA VAL A 372 -6.75 -12.75 38.46
C VAL A 372 -6.42 -11.34 38.96
N GLU A 373 -5.24 -11.09 39.54
CA GLU A 373 -4.82 -9.71 39.84
C GLU A 373 -4.65 -8.85 38.58
N LEU A 374 -4.09 -9.44 37.51
CA LEU A 374 -3.88 -8.76 36.24
C LEU A 374 -5.20 -8.54 35.48
N GLU A 375 -6.10 -9.52 35.51
CA GLU A 375 -7.41 -9.49 34.84
C GLU A 375 -8.53 -9.99 35.76
N ALA A 376 -8.98 -9.14 36.69
CA ALA A 376 -9.92 -9.51 37.75
C ALA A 376 -11.28 -10.03 37.29
N GLY A 377 -11.71 -9.71 36.06
CA GLY A 377 -12.98 -10.14 35.48
C GLY A 377 -12.88 -11.37 34.57
N ASN A 378 -11.70 -11.96 34.41
CA ASN A 378 -11.53 -13.08 33.49
C ASN A 378 -12.10 -14.38 34.09
N THR A 379 -13.26 -14.81 33.57
CA THR A 379 -13.98 -16.00 34.04
C THR A 379 -13.14 -17.27 33.95
N GLU A 380 -12.28 -17.40 32.94
CA GLU A 380 -11.42 -18.59 32.80
C GLU A 380 -10.43 -18.70 33.96
N TYR A 381 -9.82 -17.57 34.36
CA TYR A 381 -8.86 -17.55 35.47
C TYR A 381 -9.57 -17.78 36.81
N LEU A 382 -10.75 -17.21 37.00
CA LEU A 382 -11.57 -17.45 38.19
C LEU A 382 -12.00 -18.93 38.27
N MET A 383 -12.40 -19.56 37.16
CA MET A 383 -12.76 -20.98 37.15
C MET A 383 -11.57 -21.89 37.45
N ALA A 384 -10.40 -21.62 36.85
CA ALA A 384 -9.18 -22.36 37.15
C ALA A 384 -8.79 -22.23 38.63
N LEU A 385 -8.84 -21.01 39.18
CA LEU A 385 -8.52 -20.73 40.57
C LEU A 385 -9.51 -21.41 41.54
N ARG A 386 -10.81 -21.42 41.21
CA ARG A 386 -11.83 -22.19 41.95
C ARG A 386 -11.47 -23.68 41.97
N GLY A 387 -11.11 -24.25 40.83
CA GLY A 387 -10.70 -25.66 40.71
C GLY A 387 -9.44 -25.96 41.54
N ILE A 388 -8.47 -25.06 41.56
CA ILE A 388 -7.27 -25.19 42.40
C ILE A 388 -7.66 -25.19 43.89
N TYR A 389 -8.48 -24.23 44.34
CA TYR A 389 -8.91 -24.16 45.74
C TYR A 389 -9.71 -25.39 46.17
N TYR A 390 -10.58 -25.92 45.30
CA TYR A 390 -11.28 -27.17 45.56
C TYR A 390 -10.31 -28.34 45.81
N ASN A 391 -9.34 -28.54 44.92
CA ASN A 391 -8.39 -29.65 45.03
C ASN A 391 -7.37 -29.46 46.17
N LEU A 392 -7.15 -28.23 46.62
CA LEU A 392 -6.31 -27.91 47.78
C LEU A 392 -7.10 -27.78 49.09
N GLU A 393 -8.41 -28.05 49.08
CA GLU A 393 -9.30 -27.99 50.26
C GLU A 393 -9.35 -26.58 50.91
N MET A 394 -9.16 -25.53 50.11
CA MET A 394 -9.17 -24.13 50.53
C MET A 394 -10.58 -23.53 50.45
N ASN A 395 -11.51 -24.06 51.25
CA ASN A 395 -12.95 -23.78 51.16
C ASN A 395 -13.31 -22.29 51.28
N ASP A 396 -12.67 -21.54 52.19
CA ASP A 396 -12.94 -20.10 52.36
C ASP A 396 -12.58 -19.31 51.10
N LYS A 397 -11.43 -19.64 50.49
CA LYS A 397 -10.95 -19.03 49.26
C LYS A 397 -11.77 -19.44 48.04
N MET A 398 -12.23 -20.69 48.00
CA MET A 398 -13.17 -21.15 46.98
C MET A 398 -14.47 -20.33 47.02
N ALA A 399 -15.06 -20.13 48.20
CA ALA A 399 -16.29 -19.35 48.37
C ALA A 399 -16.12 -17.87 47.96
N GLU A 400 -14.95 -17.27 48.22
CA GLU A 400 -14.61 -15.93 47.73
C GLU A 400 -14.67 -15.85 46.18
N ILE A 401 -14.17 -16.89 45.49
CA ILE A 401 -14.17 -16.96 44.02
C ILE A 401 -15.57 -17.27 43.46
N GLU A 402 -16.34 -18.15 44.10
CA GLU A 402 -17.73 -18.45 43.70
C GLU A 402 -18.60 -17.19 43.73
N LYS A 403 -18.46 -16.36 44.76
CA LYS A 403 -19.12 -15.06 44.83
C LYS A 403 -18.74 -14.14 43.67
N LYS A 404 -17.46 -14.14 43.24
CA LYS A 404 -17.02 -13.36 42.07
C LYS A 404 -17.57 -13.91 40.75
N LEU A 405 -17.79 -15.22 40.67
CA LEU A 405 -18.42 -15.91 39.54
C LEU A 405 -19.96 -15.78 39.54
N GLY A 406 -20.55 -15.24 40.61
CA GLY A 406 -22.00 -15.14 40.78
C GLY A 406 -22.67 -16.49 41.09
N GLN A 407 -21.94 -17.41 41.72
CA GLN A 407 -22.40 -18.76 42.10
C GLN A 407 -22.71 -18.88 43.58
#